data_AF-A0A7X9EWY7-F1
#
_entry.id   AF-A0A7X9EWY7-F1
#
_cell.length_a   1.000
_cell.length_b   1.000
_cell.length_c   1.000
_cell.angle_alpha   90.00
_cell.angle_beta   90.00
_cell.angle_gamma   90.00
#
_symmetry.space_group_name_H-M   'P 1'
#
loop_
_entity.id
_entity.type
_entity.pdbx_description
1 polymer ?
#
loop_
_entity_poly.entity_id
_entity_poly.type
_entity_poly.pdbx_seq_one_letter_code
_entity_poly.pdbx_strand_id
1 'polypeptide(L)'
;MTDFYQRVTDEQDFLKKLVAKIPGFSGYVERADRRSSDKILREAIAAHFESIWQQVSELQRTFLADGEIELMDDLEASAIKLRQFIDRIKNAAYGYAGFFDAIKVKQEELAAIYEYDLRFLDLESEITGAIDNIRSSVGTDGLPASIRNLVSLSQNCIDIFEKRKEVILSLSNEIVEDNSSK
;
A
#
# COMPACT_ATOMS: atom_id res chain seq x y z
N MET A 1 5.04 15.55 -28.68
CA MET A 1 5.25 16.69 -27.75
C MET A 1 4.18 16.75 -26.65
N THR A 2 2.94 16.30 -26.90
CA THR A 2 1.87 16.18 -25.89
C THR A 2 2.17 15.13 -24.80
N ASP A 3 2.84 14.04 -25.18
CA ASP A 3 3.05 12.88 -24.32
C ASP A 3 4.03 13.12 -23.14
N PHE A 4 5.04 13.98 -23.34
CA PHE A 4 5.99 14.34 -22.28
C PHE A 4 5.39 15.33 -21.26
N TYR A 5 4.63 16.31 -21.74
CA TYR A 5 3.96 17.28 -20.86
C TYR A 5 2.87 16.61 -20.01
N GLN A 6 2.11 15.68 -20.61
CA GLN A 6 1.11 14.92 -19.88
C GLN A 6 1.76 14.07 -18.79
N ARG A 7 2.82 13.32 -19.11
CA ARG A 7 3.59 12.54 -18.15
C ARG A 7 4.09 13.38 -16.97
N VAL A 8 4.80 14.48 -17.23
CA VAL A 8 5.32 15.37 -16.17
C VAL A 8 4.20 15.94 -15.29
N THR A 9 3.04 16.22 -15.88
CA THR A 9 1.87 16.72 -15.12
C THR A 9 1.31 15.65 -14.21
N ASP A 10 1.16 14.41 -14.71
CA ASP A 10 0.65 13.27 -13.95
C ASP A 10 1.59 12.92 -12.78
N GLU A 11 2.91 12.96 -12.99
CA GLU A 11 3.93 12.76 -11.95
C GLU A 11 3.81 13.78 -10.81
N GLN A 12 3.68 15.06 -11.16
CA GLN A 12 3.50 16.11 -10.17
C GLN A 12 2.21 15.92 -9.37
N ASP A 13 1.16 15.43 -10.00
CA ASP A 13 -0.12 15.20 -9.34
C ASP A 13 -0.06 14.00 -8.39
N PHE A 14 0.67 12.93 -8.72
CA PHE A 14 0.91 11.82 -7.80
C PHE A 14 1.72 12.26 -6.58
N LEU A 15 2.82 13.00 -6.78
CA LEU A 15 3.62 13.53 -5.68
C LEU A 15 2.83 14.48 -4.79
N LYS A 16 2.03 15.40 -5.35
CA LYS A 16 1.16 16.30 -4.57
C LYS A 16 0.18 15.51 -3.71
N LYS A 17 -0.45 14.46 -4.26
CA LYS A 17 -1.38 13.60 -3.51
C LYS A 17 -0.67 12.88 -2.36
N LEU A 18 0.54 12.38 -2.58
CA LEU A 18 1.34 11.73 -1.54
C LEU A 18 1.72 12.71 -0.42
N VAL A 19 2.21 13.90 -0.77
CA VAL A 19 2.55 14.95 0.21
C VAL A 19 1.33 15.39 1.02
N ALA A 20 0.15 15.46 0.39
CA ALA A 20 -1.08 15.80 1.09
C ALA A 20 -1.52 14.72 2.10
N LYS A 21 -1.25 13.44 1.81
CA LYS A 21 -1.64 12.30 2.66
C LYS A 21 -0.58 11.91 3.68
N ILE A 22 0.70 12.23 3.46
CA ILE A 22 1.81 11.82 4.32
C ILE A 22 2.60 13.07 4.77
N PRO A 23 2.31 13.58 5.99
CA PRO A 23 3.01 14.71 6.55
C PRO A 23 4.53 14.48 6.61
N GLY A 24 5.30 15.49 6.21
CA GLY A 24 6.76 15.45 6.24
C GLY A 24 7.42 14.77 5.04
N PHE A 25 6.67 14.15 4.12
CA PHE A 25 7.22 13.50 2.92
C PHE A 25 7.94 14.47 1.97
N SER A 26 7.41 15.69 1.79
CA SER A 26 7.97 16.69 0.86
C SER A 26 9.46 16.98 1.12
N GLY A 27 9.85 17.11 2.39
CA GLY A 27 11.23 17.42 2.76
C GLY A 27 12.23 16.30 2.45
N TYR A 28 11.77 15.06 2.27
CA TYR A 28 12.63 13.94 1.85
C TYR A 28 12.80 13.88 0.34
N VAL A 29 11.74 14.17 -0.41
CA VAL A 29 11.78 14.30 -1.87
C VAL A 29 12.72 15.44 -2.28
N GLU A 30 12.65 16.58 -1.59
CA GLU A 30 13.52 17.75 -1.84
C GLU A 30 15.01 17.47 -1.63
N ARG A 31 15.38 16.52 -0.76
CA ARG A 31 16.77 16.13 -0.50
C ARG A 31 17.37 15.24 -1.59
N ALA A 32 16.60 14.88 -2.62
CA ALA A 32 16.96 13.94 -3.69
C ALA A 32 17.41 12.55 -3.20
N ASP A 33 17.13 12.19 -1.94
CA ASP A 33 17.41 10.87 -1.39
C ASP A 33 16.20 9.95 -1.61
N ARG A 34 16.22 9.28 -2.75
CA ARG A 34 15.14 8.42 -3.24
C ARG A 34 14.92 7.20 -2.34
N ARG A 35 16.01 6.61 -1.85
CA ARG A 35 15.98 5.44 -0.98
C ARG A 35 15.34 5.78 0.36
N SER A 36 15.74 6.90 0.96
CA SER A 36 15.12 7.37 2.19
C SER A 36 13.66 7.75 1.99
N SER A 37 13.34 8.39 0.85
CA SER A 37 11.95 8.74 0.51
C SER A 37 11.05 7.50 0.39
N ASP A 38 11.46 6.48 -0.37
CA ASP A 38 10.75 5.18 -0.46
C ASP A 38 10.59 4.52 0.91
N LYS A 39 11.65 4.51 1.72
CA LYS A 39 11.61 3.92 3.06
C LYS A 39 10.56 4.58 3.94
N ILE A 40 10.53 5.90 3.98
CA ILE A 40 9.59 6.67 4.81
C ILE A 40 8.16 6.45 4.34
N LEU A 41 7.94 6.42 3.02
CA LEU A 41 6.65 6.14 2.44
C LEU A 41 6.12 4.77 2.87
N ARG A 42 6.96 3.73 2.76
CA ARG A 42 6.61 2.37 3.20
C ARG A 42 6.38 2.27 4.71
N GLU A 43 7.18 2.97 5.52
CA GLU A 43 7.01 3.01 6.98
C GLU A 43 5.71 3.72 7.38
N ALA A 44 5.34 4.81 6.70
CA ALA A 44 4.09 5.52 6.93
C ALA A 44 2.88 4.63 6.57
N ILE A 45 2.90 4.01 5.40
CA ILE A 45 1.83 3.08 4.97
C ILE A 45 1.72 1.91 5.95
N ALA A 46 2.84 1.31 6.37
CA ALA A 46 2.82 0.24 7.37
C ALA A 46 2.17 0.69 8.69
N ALA A 47 2.48 1.90 9.16
CA ALA A 47 1.91 2.45 10.38
C ALA A 47 0.40 2.69 10.29
N HIS A 48 -0.09 3.21 9.15
CA HIS A 48 -1.52 3.40 8.90
C HIS A 48 -2.26 2.05 8.92
N PHE A 49 -1.70 1.04 8.24
CA PHE A 49 -2.31 -0.30 8.20
C PHE A 49 -2.22 -1.05 9.52
N GLU A 50 -1.22 -0.78 10.37
CA GLU A 50 -1.19 -1.30 11.75
C GLU A 50 -2.39 -0.78 12.56
N SER A 51 -2.77 0.49 12.40
CA SER A 51 -3.98 1.04 13.04
C SER A 51 -5.24 0.35 12.54
N ILE A 52 -5.35 0.10 11.23
CA ILE A 52 -6.47 -0.66 10.65
C ILE A 52 -6.52 -2.08 11.21
N TRP A 53 -5.39 -2.77 11.27
CA TRP A 53 -5.32 -4.12 11.82
C TRP A 53 -5.76 -4.17 13.29
N GLN A 54 -5.43 -3.16 14.09
CA GLN A 54 -5.91 -3.03 15.47
C GLN A 54 -7.44 -2.89 15.52
N GLN A 55 -8.04 -2.12 14.60
CA GLN A 55 -9.50 -2.00 14.51
C GLN A 55 -10.18 -3.32 14.14
N VAL A 56 -9.59 -4.10 13.22
CA VAL A 56 -10.09 -5.45 12.92
C VAL A 56 -9.97 -6.37 14.14
N SER A 57 -8.86 -6.29 14.87
CA SER A 57 -8.65 -7.07 16.10
C SER A 57 -9.65 -6.70 17.20
N GLU A 58 -10.04 -5.43 17.29
CA GLU A 58 -11.12 -4.97 18.17
C GLU A 58 -12.47 -5.54 17.75
N LEU A 59 -12.77 -5.50 16.46
CA LEU A 59 -14.00 -6.05 15.90
C LEU A 59 -14.15 -7.55 16.18
N GLN A 60 -13.06 -8.32 16.06
CA GLN A 60 -13.03 -9.73 16.45
C GLN A 60 -13.36 -9.94 17.94
N ARG A 61 -12.85 -9.08 18.84
CA ARG A 61 -13.19 -9.17 20.26
C ARG A 61 -14.67 -8.90 20.52
N THR A 62 -15.26 -7.94 19.80
CA THR A 62 -16.69 -7.64 19.87
C THR A 62 -17.52 -8.85 19.40
N PHE A 63 -17.18 -9.44 18.26
CA PHE A 63 -17.90 -10.61 17.73
C PHE A 63 -17.87 -11.79 18.69
N LEU A 64 -16.73 -12.03 19.33
CA LEU A 64 -16.60 -13.07 20.35
C LEU A 64 -17.50 -12.81 21.56
N ALA A 65 -17.57 -11.55 22.02
CA ALA A 65 -18.42 -11.17 23.15
C ALA A 65 -19.92 -11.26 22.83
N ASP A 66 -20.29 -10.97 21.58
CA ASP A 66 -21.68 -10.99 21.10
C ASP A 66 -22.14 -12.40 20.69
N GLY A 67 -21.23 -13.38 20.63
CA GLY A 67 -21.53 -14.77 20.27
C GLY A 67 -21.55 -15.05 18.77
N GLU A 68 -21.08 -14.09 17.95
CA GLU A 68 -20.99 -14.15 16.48
C GLU A 68 -19.79 -15.00 16.02
N ILE A 69 -19.71 -16.25 16.49
CA ILE A 69 -18.56 -17.13 16.29
C ILE A 69 -18.51 -17.70 14.86
N GLU A 70 -19.66 -17.87 14.21
CA GLU A 70 -19.75 -18.50 12.88
C GLU A 70 -19.03 -17.73 11.77
N LEU A 71 -18.83 -16.42 11.93
CA LEU A 71 -18.16 -15.56 10.94
C LEU A 71 -16.75 -15.12 11.40
N MET A 72 -16.26 -15.67 12.52
CA MET A 72 -14.99 -15.30 13.12
C MET A 72 -13.80 -15.68 12.24
N ASP A 73 -13.87 -16.83 11.57
CA ASP A 73 -12.83 -17.35 10.69
C ASP A 73 -12.66 -16.47 9.44
N ASP A 74 -13.76 -16.04 8.83
CA ASP A 74 -13.75 -15.09 7.71
C ASP A 74 -13.16 -13.74 8.15
N LEU A 75 -13.50 -13.25 9.34
CA LEU A 75 -12.93 -12.01 9.86
C LEU A 75 -11.43 -12.16 10.19
N GLU A 76 -11.01 -13.30 10.74
CA GLU A 76 -9.61 -13.64 11.00
C GLU A 76 -8.78 -13.69 9.71
N ALA A 77 -9.33 -14.23 8.63
CA ALA A 77 -8.67 -14.25 7.33
C ALA A 77 -8.28 -12.82 6.87
N SER A 78 -9.12 -11.82 7.14
CA SER A 78 -8.79 -10.43 6.83
C SER A 78 -7.64 -9.89 7.68
N ALA A 79 -7.61 -10.20 8.98
CA ALA A 79 -6.57 -9.77 9.92
C ALA A 79 -5.20 -10.38 9.56
N ILE A 80 -5.17 -11.66 9.21
CA ILE A 80 -3.94 -12.36 8.77
C ILE A 80 -3.38 -11.70 7.51
N LYS A 81 -4.24 -11.38 6.54
CA LYS A 81 -3.82 -10.74 5.28
C LYS A 81 -3.26 -9.35 5.50
N LEU A 82 -3.91 -8.54 6.34
CA LEU A 82 -3.40 -7.21 6.71
C LEU A 82 -2.03 -7.31 7.41
N ARG A 83 -1.88 -8.25 8.35
CA ARG A 83 -0.59 -8.51 9.02
C ARG A 83 0.49 -8.89 8.01
N GLN A 84 0.19 -9.81 7.09
CA GLN A 84 1.09 -10.21 6.01
C GLN A 84 1.50 -9.02 5.13
N PHE A 85 0.57 -8.15 4.76
CA PHE A 85 0.86 -6.95 4.00
C PHE A 85 1.79 -5.99 4.76
N ILE A 86 1.48 -5.69 6.03
CA ILE A 86 2.28 -4.81 6.90
C ILE A 86 3.72 -5.32 7.00
N ASP A 87 3.89 -6.62 7.26
CA ASP A 87 5.21 -7.23 7.39
C ASP A 87 6.00 -7.16 6.07
N ARG A 88 5.32 -7.35 4.93
CA ARG A 88 5.93 -7.27 3.61
C ARG A 88 6.39 -5.86 3.26
N ILE A 89 5.52 -4.86 3.39
CA ILE A 89 5.85 -3.49 3.00
C ILE A 89 6.94 -2.88 3.90
N LYS A 90 6.92 -3.22 5.19
CA LYS A 90 7.96 -2.79 6.14
C LYS A 90 9.33 -3.37 5.81
N ASN A 91 9.39 -4.66 5.49
CA ASN A 91 10.65 -5.39 5.27
C ASN A 91 11.12 -5.41 3.81
N ALA A 92 10.40 -4.76 2.89
CA ALA A 92 10.69 -4.76 1.46
C ALA A 92 12.08 -4.20 1.08
N ALA A 93 12.74 -3.48 1.99
CA ALA A 93 14.06 -2.86 1.79
C ALA A 93 15.15 -3.85 1.32
N TYR A 94 15.07 -5.13 1.66
CA TYR A 94 16.07 -6.13 1.25
C TYR A 94 16.00 -6.50 -0.23
N GLY A 95 14.83 -6.37 -0.87
CA GLY A 95 14.66 -6.70 -2.30
C GLY A 95 14.97 -5.54 -3.25
N TYR A 96 14.99 -4.30 -2.76
CA TYR A 96 15.04 -3.09 -3.60
C TYR A 96 16.38 -2.35 -3.56
N ALA A 97 17.37 -2.85 -2.83
CA ALA A 97 18.62 -2.13 -2.57
C ALA A 97 19.33 -1.68 -3.86
N GLY A 98 19.35 -2.50 -4.92
CA GLY A 98 20.00 -2.14 -6.18
C GLY A 98 19.29 -1.06 -7.00
N PHE A 99 17.96 -0.94 -6.88
CA PHE A 99 17.19 0.01 -7.69
C PHE A 99 17.49 1.46 -7.30
N PHE A 100 17.34 1.78 -6.00
CA PHE A 100 17.47 3.16 -5.51
C PHE A 100 18.92 3.65 -5.42
N ASP A 101 19.89 2.74 -5.46
CA ASP A 101 21.33 3.06 -5.49
C ASP A 101 21.80 3.39 -6.93
N ALA A 102 20.95 3.19 -7.96
CA ALA A 102 21.32 3.47 -9.35
C ALA A 102 21.38 4.98 -9.65
N ILE A 103 22.53 5.42 -10.16
CA ILE A 103 22.83 6.83 -10.48
C ILE A 103 21.84 7.44 -11.49
N LYS A 104 21.18 6.60 -12.31
CA LYS A 104 20.30 7.02 -13.42
C LYS A 104 18.80 6.75 -13.23
N VAL A 105 18.29 6.47 -12.03
CA VAL A 105 16.82 6.27 -11.91
C VAL A 105 16.10 7.52 -12.44
N LYS A 106 15.19 7.33 -13.39
CA LYS A 106 14.44 8.42 -14.04
C LYS A 106 13.23 8.81 -13.19
N GLN A 107 12.68 10.00 -13.44
CA GLN A 107 11.47 10.45 -12.75
C GLN A 107 10.26 9.55 -13.08
N GLU A 108 10.14 9.14 -14.35
CA GLU A 108 9.08 8.24 -14.82
C GLU A 108 9.06 6.89 -14.08
N GLU A 109 10.25 6.33 -13.80
CA GLU A 109 10.42 5.07 -13.08
C GLU A 109 9.98 5.19 -11.61
N LEU A 110 10.22 6.35 -10.98
CA LEU A 110 9.76 6.64 -9.62
C LEU A 110 8.25 6.87 -9.57
N ALA A 111 7.70 7.54 -10.57
CA ALA A 111 6.27 7.81 -10.66
C ALA A 111 5.45 6.51 -10.76
N ALA A 112 5.94 5.53 -11.52
CA ALA A 112 5.33 4.21 -11.59
C ALA A 112 5.24 3.55 -10.21
N ILE A 113 6.24 3.75 -9.33
CA ILE A 113 6.23 3.22 -7.96
C ILE A 113 5.24 3.99 -7.09
N TYR A 114 5.22 5.33 -7.20
CA TYR A 114 4.33 6.21 -6.43
C TYR A 114 2.85 5.98 -6.72
N GLU A 115 2.49 5.52 -7.92
CA GLU A 115 1.13 5.11 -8.24
C GLU A 115 0.64 3.98 -7.32
N TYR A 116 1.46 2.96 -7.11
CA TYR A 116 1.13 1.87 -6.17
C TYR A 116 1.06 2.36 -4.73
N ASP A 117 1.96 3.27 -4.35
CA ASP A 117 1.96 3.84 -2.99
C ASP A 117 0.69 4.64 -2.71
N LEU A 118 0.20 5.40 -3.69
CA LEU A 118 -1.10 6.07 -3.60
C LEU A 118 -2.26 5.08 -3.53
N ARG A 119 -2.19 3.99 -4.29
CA ARG A 119 -3.24 2.96 -4.23
C ARG A 119 -3.36 2.34 -2.85
N PHE A 120 -2.27 2.19 -2.09
CA PHE A 120 -2.35 1.75 -0.69
C PHE A 120 -3.11 2.75 0.19
N LEU A 121 -2.89 4.05 -0.01
CA LEU A 121 -3.59 5.09 0.76
C LEU A 121 -5.08 5.20 0.38
N ASP A 122 -5.45 4.79 -0.83
CA ASP A 122 -6.86 4.67 -1.22
C ASP A 122 -7.48 3.41 -0.63
N LEU A 123 -6.76 2.28 -0.64
CA LEU A 123 -7.17 1.05 0.05
C LEU A 123 -7.34 1.24 1.55
N GLU A 124 -6.50 2.07 2.19
CA GLU A 124 -6.67 2.47 3.59
C GLU A 124 -8.09 2.99 3.84
N SER A 125 -8.54 3.93 3.00
CA SER A 125 -9.88 4.52 3.10
C SER A 125 -11.00 3.51 2.81
N GLU A 126 -10.81 2.66 1.78
CA GLU A 126 -11.76 1.60 1.42
C GLU A 126 -11.93 0.58 2.55
N ILE A 127 -10.83 0.18 3.21
CA ILE A 127 -10.83 -0.80 4.30
C ILE A 127 -11.45 -0.22 5.57
N THR A 128 -11.12 1.03 5.92
CA THR A 128 -11.79 1.70 7.06
C THR A 128 -13.30 1.75 6.84
N GLY A 129 -13.76 2.12 5.64
CA GLY A 129 -15.18 2.09 5.30
C GLY A 129 -15.79 0.69 5.35
N ALA A 130 -15.04 -0.35 4.96
CA ALA A 130 -15.49 -1.74 5.06
C ALA A 130 -15.66 -2.19 6.52
N ILE A 131 -14.76 -1.78 7.42
CA ILE A 131 -14.87 -2.05 8.87
C ILE A 131 -16.12 -1.38 9.44
N ASP A 132 -16.38 -0.12 9.09
CA ASP A 132 -17.59 0.60 9.55
C ASP A 132 -18.87 -0.04 9.00
N ASN A 133 -18.83 -0.52 7.76
CA ASN A 133 -19.94 -1.26 7.17
C ASN A 133 -20.20 -2.59 7.90
N ILE A 134 -19.16 -3.33 8.30
CA ILE A 134 -19.33 -4.55 9.11
C ILE A 134 -20.01 -4.21 10.43
N ARG A 135 -19.54 -3.18 11.15
CA ARG A 135 -20.16 -2.73 12.41
C ARG A 135 -21.64 -2.40 12.24
N SER A 136 -22.00 -1.79 11.11
CA SER A 136 -23.39 -1.41 10.79
C SER A 136 -24.24 -2.59 10.32
N SER A 137 -23.61 -3.68 9.87
CA SER A 137 -24.29 -4.86 9.31
C SER A 137 -24.54 -5.95 10.36
N VAL A 138 -24.03 -5.83 11.59
CA VAL A 138 -24.24 -6.81 12.67
C VAL A 138 -25.75 -7.01 12.91
N GLY A 139 -26.16 -8.28 12.99
CA GLY A 139 -27.58 -8.65 13.15
C GLY A 139 -28.43 -8.52 11.88
N THR A 140 -27.81 -8.28 10.72
CA THR A 140 -28.49 -8.23 9.41
C THR A 140 -28.01 -9.33 8.47
N ASP A 141 -28.81 -9.67 7.45
CA ASP A 141 -28.44 -10.62 6.39
C ASP A 141 -27.24 -10.16 5.55
N GLY A 142 -26.86 -8.88 5.64
CA GLY A 142 -25.73 -8.28 4.93
C GLY A 142 -24.36 -8.57 5.56
N LEU A 143 -24.33 -9.04 6.81
CA LEU A 143 -23.10 -9.23 7.57
C LEU A 143 -22.07 -10.13 6.84
N PRO A 144 -22.42 -11.31 6.32
CA PRO A 144 -21.44 -12.16 5.63
C PRO A 144 -20.85 -11.50 4.37
N ALA A 145 -21.64 -10.71 3.64
CA ALA A 145 -21.15 -10.01 2.46
C ALA A 145 -20.18 -8.87 2.83
N SER A 146 -20.44 -8.16 3.92
CA SER A 146 -19.57 -7.10 4.42
C SER A 146 -18.19 -7.62 4.84
N ILE A 147 -18.14 -8.79 5.49
CA ILE A 147 -16.87 -9.43 5.90
C ILE A 147 -16.10 -9.93 4.67
N ARG A 148 -16.77 -10.57 3.71
CA ARG A 148 -16.12 -10.99 2.45
C ARG A 148 -15.50 -9.82 1.71
N ASN A 149 -16.16 -8.66 1.69
CA ASN A 149 -15.60 -7.45 1.10
C ASN A 149 -14.30 -7.03 1.80
N LEU A 150 -14.28 -7.02 3.14
CA LEU A 150 -13.05 -6.74 3.90
C LEU A 150 -11.93 -7.75 3.57
N VAL A 151 -12.23 -9.04 3.50
CA VAL A 151 -11.26 -10.08 3.12
C VAL A 151 -10.69 -9.83 1.72
N SER A 152 -11.54 -9.46 0.75
CA SER A 152 -11.10 -9.13 -0.61
C SER A 152 -10.21 -7.89 -0.64
N LEU A 153 -10.56 -6.83 0.11
CA LEU A 153 -9.72 -5.63 0.19
C LEU A 153 -8.37 -5.92 0.85
N SER A 154 -8.34 -6.73 1.92
CA SER A 154 -7.09 -7.16 2.55
C SER A 154 -6.21 -8.00 1.60
N GLN A 155 -6.81 -8.84 0.76
CA GLN A 155 -6.08 -9.56 -0.29
C GLN A 155 -5.51 -8.59 -1.34
N ASN A 156 -6.29 -7.60 -1.76
CA ASN A 156 -5.86 -6.61 -2.75
C ASN A 156 -4.61 -5.84 -2.30
N CYS A 157 -4.43 -5.61 -0.99
CA CYS A 157 -3.22 -5.00 -0.44
C CYS A 157 -1.97 -5.84 -0.76
N ILE A 158 -2.07 -7.15 -0.60
CA ILE A 158 -0.99 -8.09 -0.90
C ILE A 158 -0.71 -8.11 -2.41
N ASP A 159 -1.77 -8.17 -3.23
CA ASP A 159 -1.64 -8.27 -4.68
C ASP A 159 -1.00 -6.99 -5.28
N ILE A 160 -1.40 -5.82 -4.78
CA ILE A 160 -0.81 -4.53 -5.17
C ILE A 160 0.64 -4.44 -4.73
N PHE A 161 0.99 -4.97 -3.56
CA PHE A 161 2.38 -5.06 -3.11
C PHE A 161 3.24 -5.95 -4.02
N GLU A 162 2.77 -7.12 -4.41
CA GLU A 162 3.53 -7.97 -5.33
C GLU A 162 3.69 -7.31 -6.70
N LYS A 163 2.65 -6.65 -7.24
CA LYS A 163 2.77 -5.87 -8.48
C LYS A 163 3.79 -4.74 -8.37
N ARG A 164 3.75 -3.96 -7.27
CA ARG A 164 4.75 -2.90 -7.00
C ARG A 164 6.16 -3.48 -6.99
N LYS A 165 6.35 -4.61 -6.34
CA LYS A 165 7.63 -5.32 -6.28
C LYS A 165 8.09 -5.79 -7.65
N GLU A 166 7.22 -6.38 -8.45
CA GLU A 166 7.51 -6.80 -9.83
C GLU A 166 7.95 -5.63 -10.70
N VAL A 167 7.25 -4.50 -10.62
CA VAL A 167 7.63 -3.27 -11.33
C VAL A 167 9.02 -2.80 -10.94
N ILE A 168 9.33 -2.73 -9.63
CA ILE A 168 10.67 -2.33 -9.17
C ILE A 168 11.75 -3.27 -9.71
N LEU A 169 11.50 -4.59 -9.70
CA LEU A 169 12.45 -5.58 -10.22
C LEU A 169 12.63 -5.47 -11.73
N SER A 170 11.55 -5.25 -12.49
CA SER A 170 11.61 -5.03 -13.94
C SER A 170 12.46 -3.80 -14.27
N LEU A 171 12.17 -2.67 -13.63
CA LEU A 171 12.91 -1.42 -13.83
C LEU A 171 14.38 -1.55 -13.42
N SER A 172 14.68 -2.33 -12.37
CA SER A 172 16.06 -2.61 -11.96
C SER A 172 16.84 -3.34 -13.06
N ASN A 173 16.21 -4.31 -13.73
CA ASN A 173 16.85 -5.06 -14.81
C ASN A 173 17.13 -4.18 -16.03
N GLU A 174 16.16 -3.33 -16.42
CA GLU A 174 16.31 -2.38 -17.54
C GLU A 174 17.48 -1.41 -17.32
N ILE A 175 17.65 -0.93 -16.08
CA ILE A 175 18.77 -0.04 -15.71
C ILE A 175 20.13 -0.76 -15.85
N VAL A 176 20.21 -2.05 -15.48
CA VAL A 176 21.44 -2.84 -15.61
C VAL A 176 21.79 -3.05 -17.08
N GLU A 177 20.80 -3.31 -17.94
CA GLU A 177 21.01 -3.46 -19.39
C GLU A 177 21.51 -2.17 -20.05
N ASP A 178 20.94 -0.99 -19.71
CA ASP A 178 21.40 0.32 -20.24
C ASP A 178 22.85 0.65 -19.81
N ASN A 179 23.25 0.23 -18.61
CA ASN A 179 24.60 0.45 -18.10
C ASN A 179 25.62 -0.56 -18.67
N SER A 180 25.18 -1.74 -19.10
CA SER A 180 26.05 -2.77 -19.70
C SER A 180 26.25 -2.57 -21.21
N SER A 181 25.40 -1.76 -21.85
CA SER A 181 25.41 -1.49 -23.30
C SER A 181 26.24 -0.26 -23.71
N LYS A 182 27.08 0.26 -22.80
CA LYS A 182 28.02 1.38 -23.02
C LYS A 182 29.43 0.97 -22.68
#